data_AF-A0A1E7J9R2-F1
#
_entry.id   AF-A0A1E7J9R2-F1
#
_cell.length_a   1.000
_cell.length_b   1.000
_cell.length_c   1.000
_cell.angle_alpha   90.00
_cell.angle_beta   90.00
_cell.angle_gamma   90.00
#
_symmetry.space_group_name_H-M   'P 1'
#
loop_
_entity.id
_entity.type
_entity.pdbx_description
1 polymer ?
#
loop_
_entity_poly.entity_id
_entity_poly.type
_entity_poly.pdbx_seq_one_letter_code
_entity_poly.pdbx_strand_id
1 'polypeptide(L)'
;MRNRIRVLLKSDAPLSISEGFKGGWTVSTKEYIPGAVVRGAIAGYLINSIGQEEMKRILLAPGTAVLDFHPIDIDRINHKKKEKSLDARITEIIETGRLPQTVISCKRRPGFSGETFSDGLKKHGLADSLETLLLYLFNRDKRKKNAQIDLRCETCQERQEQFQGWYQLEETENENGENYLFFRGVTPATTSYIHIGIDTDRGTATQGIFYTIDALDEEQYFLGAIMVDDNPDEWTSNLKHGEYLFLGGSKSRGYGASKIEVVQIESEKTTRNCNLLESPEIRCQKCTQRIRDKGGFVEEGSWLVPLTLLSPSILMDRFLRPVLDDITKDVRDHGLPTTGKPILVKAKSQTIQGWHSAGNVPKPDFLAIASGSVFVYQCPASKETVQALNRIEDMGIGFRRAEGFGRVRVASSLHAGILTR
;
A
#
# COMPACT_ATOMS: atom_id res chain seq x y z
N MET A 1 19.70 -12.64 4.34
CA MET A 1 18.38 -13.24 4.05
C MET A 1 17.38 -12.28 4.64
N ARG A 2 16.54 -11.66 3.83
CA ARG A 2 15.66 -10.61 4.34
C ARG A 2 14.47 -11.23 5.07
N ASN A 3 14.24 -10.76 6.29
CA ASN A 3 13.11 -11.18 7.12
C ASN A 3 12.06 -10.07 7.12
N ARG A 4 10.80 -10.48 7.20
CA ARG A 4 9.63 -9.61 7.27
C ARG A 4 8.87 -9.91 8.56
N ILE A 5 8.93 -8.97 9.49
CA ILE A 5 8.19 -9.02 10.74
C ILE A 5 6.83 -8.38 10.48
N ARG A 6 5.76 -9.17 10.48
CA ARG A 6 4.38 -8.68 10.37
C ARG A 6 3.93 -8.12 11.70
N VAL A 7 3.43 -6.89 11.65
CA VAL A 7 3.07 -6.12 12.83
C VAL A 7 1.64 -5.61 12.68
N LEU A 8 0.84 -5.89 13.69
CA LEU A 8 -0.49 -5.34 13.87
C LEU A 8 -0.40 -4.11 14.78
N LEU A 9 -1.10 -3.04 14.38
CA LEU A 9 -1.37 -1.89 15.21
C LEU A 9 -2.88 -1.81 15.45
N LYS A 10 -3.28 -1.69 16.72
CA LYS A 10 -4.66 -1.37 17.11
C LYS A 10 -4.70 0.06 17.63
N SER A 11 -5.59 0.91 17.10
CA SER A 11 -5.85 2.22 17.68
C SER A 11 -6.71 2.07 18.94
N ASP A 12 -6.20 2.54 20.07
CA ASP A 12 -6.99 2.65 21.33
C ASP A 12 -7.41 4.10 21.59
N ALA A 13 -6.96 5.02 20.73
CA ALA A 13 -7.37 6.41 20.71
C ALA A 13 -7.40 6.93 19.26
N PRO A 14 -8.14 8.02 18.97
CA PRO A 14 -8.20 8.59 17.64
C PRO A 14 -6.82 8.94 17.08
N LEU A 15 -6.58 8.66 15.79
CA LEU A 15 -5.30 8.91 15.14
C LEU A 15 -5.39 10.07 14.15
N SER A 16 -4.69 11.17 14.45
CA SER A 16 -4.54 12.29 13.52
C SER A 16 -3.23 12.14 12.73
N ILE A 17 -3.32 11.57 11.53
CA ILE A 17 -2.19 11.37 10.63
C ILE A 17 -2.27 12.40 9.51
N SER A 18 -1.73 13.60 9.74
CA SER A 18 -1.90 14.73 8.82
C SER A 18 -1.52 14.38 7.36
N GLU A 19 -2.40 14.74 6.42
CA GLU A 19 -2.12 14.70 4.98
C GLU A 19 -1.16 15.82 4.53
N GLY A 20 -0.80 16.73 5.43
CA GLY A 20 -0.13 17.97 5.10
C GLY A 20 -1.04 19.19 5.27
N PHE A 21 -0.44 20.38 5.38
CA PHE A 21 -1.20 21.62 5.53
C PHE A 21 -1.70 22.08 4.16
N LYS A 22 -3.01 21.95 3.91
CA LYS A 22 -3.66 22.37 2.67
C LYS A 22 -4.28 23.78 2.73
N GLY A 23 -4.01 24.53 3.82
CA GLY A 23 -4.68 25.80 4.11
C GLY A 23 -6.04 25.63 4.78
N GLY A 24 -6.50 26.66 5.48
CA GLY A 24 -7.78 26.67 6.21
C GLY A 24 -7.69 26.17 7.65
N TRP A 25 -8.86 25.92 8.25
CA TRP A 25 -9.02 25.55 9.66
C TRP A 25 -9.11 24.03 9.88
N THR A 26 -9.00 23.22 8.82
CA THR A 26 -9.16 21.76 8.90
C THR A 26 -7.85 21.04 8.67
N VAL A 27 -7.51 20.12 9.56
CA VAL A 27 -6.39 19.19 9.41
C VAL A 27 -6.95 17.83 9.00
N SER A 28 -6.82 17.48 7.72
CA SER A 28 -7.24 16.17 7.22
C SER A 28 -6.26 15.07 7.60
N THR A 29 -6.79 13.87 7.84
CA THR A 29 -6.00 12.67 8.15
C THR A 29 -5.89 11.73 6.95
N LYS A 30 -4.79 10.98 6.88
CA LYS A 30 -4.63 9.84 5.97
C LYS A 30 -5.48 8.67 6.44
N GLU A 31 -5.91 7.85 5.47
CA GLU A 31 -6.63 6.58 5.67
C GLU A 31 -5.72 5.39 6.01
N TYR A 32 -4.42 5.63 6.20
CA TYR A 32 -3.42 4.62 6.54
C TYR A 32 -2.33 5.27 7.39
N ILE A 33 -1.49 4.46 8.03
CA ILE A 33 -0.39 4.96 8.85
C ILE A 33 0.93 4.79 8.07
N PRO A 34 1.58 5.88 7.64
CA PRO A 34 2.83 5.78 6.90
C PRO A 34 3.94 5.14 7.72
N GLY A 35 4.80 4.35 7.07
CA GLY A 35 5.96 3.72 7.68
C GLY A 35 6.86 4.73 8.38
N ALA A 36 7.01 5.93 7.82
CA ALA A 36 7.76 7.03 8.42
C ALA A 36 7.22 7.48 9.79
N VAL A 37 5.89 7.43 10.00
CA VAL A 37 5.24 7.80 11.27
C VAL A 37 5.49 6.71 12.30
N VAL A 38 5.27 5.44 11.93
CA VAL A 38 5.53 4.29 12.81
C VAL A 38 7.00 4.21 13.16
N ARG A 39 7.89 4.38 12.18
CA ARG A 39 9.35 4.42 12.38
C ARG A 39 9.76 5.48 13.40
N GLY A 40 9.16 6.67 13.33
CA GLY A 40 9.42 7.74 14.29
C GLY A 40 8.94 7.40 15.70
N ALA A 41 7.78 6.74 15.82
CA ALA A 41 7.26 6.30 17.10
C ALA A 41 8.09 5.16 17.71
N ILE A 42 8.49 4.17 16.90
CA ILE A 42 9.42 3.11 17.30
C ILE A 42 10.75 3.71 17.76
N ALA A 43 11.29 4.71 17.04
CA ALA A 43 12.51 5.40 17.46
C ALA A 43 12.37 6.02 18.86
N GLY A 44 11.27 6.73 19.12
CA GLY A 44 10.99 7.33 20.43
C GLY A 44 10.84 6.27 21.52
N TYR A 45 10.13 5.18 21.23
CA TYR A 45 9.99 4.05 22.14
C TYR A 45 11.36 3.42 22.49
N LEU A 46 12.17 3.10 21.48
CA LEU A 46 13.48 2.48 21.67
C LEU A 46 14.47 3.41 22.41
N ILE A 47 14.45 4.72 22.12
CA ILE A 47 15.27 5.68 22.89
C ILE A 47 14.94 5.59 24.38
N ASN A 48 13.66 5.49 24.73
CA ASN A 48 13.22 5.44 26.12
C ASN A 48 13.49 4.08 26.78
N SER A 49 13.46 2.98 26.02
CA SER A 49 13.60 1.63 26.56
C SER A 49 15.05 1.12 26.64
N ILE A 50 15.87 1.40 25.61
CA ILE A 50 17.23 0.85 25.46
C ILE A 50 18.29 1.91 25.19
N GLY A 51 17.90 3.19 25.11
CA GLY A 51 18.81 4.31 24.89
C GLY A 51 19.09 4.59 23.41
N GLN A 52 19.70 5.76 23.17
CA GLN A 52 19.83 6.30 21.81
C GLN A 52 20.82 5.53 20.93
N GLU A 53 21.96 5.10 21.46
CA GLU A 53 22.98 4.40 20.66
C GLU A 53 22.49 3.02 20.21
N GLU A 54 21.80 2.30 21.08
CA GLU A 54 21.24 1.00 20.73
C GLU A 54 20.07 1.12 19.76
N MET A 55 19.21 2.13 19.94
CA MET A 55 18.17 2.45 18.97
C MET A 55 18.77 2.72 17.58
N LYS A 56 19.86 3.49 17.48
CA LYS A 56 20.54 3.75 16.21
C LYS A 56 21.05 2.44 15.60
N ARG A 57 21.70 1.57 16.39
CA ARG A 57 22.22 0.28 15.92
C ARG A 57 21.11 -0.57 15.30
N ILE A 58 19.94 -0.62 15.93
CA ILE A 58 18.81 -1.44 15.48
C ILE A 58 18.07 -0.78 14.30
N LEU A 59 17.57 0.44 14.50
CA LEU A 59 16.65 1.12 13.57
C LEU A 59 17.34 1.72 12.33
N LEU A 60 18.65 1.99 12.41
CA LEU A 60 19.47 2.49 11.29
C LEU A 60 20.35 1.40 10.66
N ALA A 61 20.23 0.14 11.11
CA ALA A 61 20.94 -0.97 10.47
C ALA A 61 20.63 -1.01 8.96
N PRO A 62 21.63 -1.32 8.11
CA PRO A 62 21.39 -1.58 6.70
C PRO A 62 20.31 -2.63 6.50
N GLY A 63 19.45 -2.44 5.49
CA GLY A 63 18.35 -3.38 5.20
C GLY A 63 17.08 -3.16 6.02
N THR A 64 17.17 -2.45 7.16
CA THR A 64 16.01 -2.11 7.98
C THR A 64 15.07 -1.14 7.26
N ALA A 65 13.79 -1.50 7.16
CA ALA A 65 12.75 -0.61 6.67
C ALA A 65 11.42 -0.84 7.40
N VAL A 66 10.78 0.24 7.84
CA VAL A 66 9.42 0.17 8.40
C VAL A 66 8.45 0.52 7.28
N LEU A 67 7.60 -0.42 6.90
CA LEU A 67 6.65 -0.26 5.80
C LEU A 67 5.38 0.46 6.25
N ASP A 68 4.56 0.86 5.28
CA ASP A 68 3.23 1.42 5.54
C ASP A 68 2.31 0.38 6.20
N PHE A 69 1.42 0.88 7.07
CA PHE A 69 0.42 0.07 7.77
C PHE A 69 -0.96 0.40 7.21
N HIS A 70 -1.59 -0.59 6.61
CA HIS A 70 -2.85 -0.45 5.89
C HIS A 70 -4.02 -0.87 6.77
N PRO A 71 -5.19 -0.21 6.63
CA PRO A 71 -6.37 -0.59 7.39
C PRO A 71 -6.79 -2.03 7.04
N ILE A 72 -7.18 -2.80 8.06
CA ILE A 72 -7.76 -4.13 7.90
C ILE A 72 -9.09 -4.23 8.63
N ASP A 73 -9.99 -5.05 8.11
CA ASP A 73 -11.25 -5.41 8.75
C ASP A 73 -11.11 -6.84 9.27
N ILE A 74 -10.88 -6.96 10.58
CA ILE A 74 -10.70 -8.26 11.22
C ILE A 74 -12.05 -8.97 11.36
N ASP A 75 -13.12 -8.24 11.70
CA ASP A 75 -14.44 -8.81 11.98
C ASP A 75 -15.09 -9.48 10.78
N ARG A 76 -14.75 -9.03 9.57
CA ARG A 76 -15.17 -9.65 8.32
C ARG A 76 -14.29 -10.80 7.84
N ILE A 77 -13.19 -11.14 8.54
CA ILE A 77 -12.40 -12.34 8.25
C ILE A 77 -13.25 -13.56 8.63
N ASN A 78 -13.66 -14.31 7.59
CA ASN A 78 -14.38 -15.58 7.60
C ASN A 78 -15.24 -15.86 8.87
N HIS A 79 -16.49 -15.39 8.88
CA HIS A 79 -17.42 -15.53 10.00
C HIS A 79 -17.66 -16.98 10.48
N LYS A 80 -17.35 -18.00 9.66
CA LYS A 80 -17.44 -19.42 10.05
C LYS A 80 -16.37 -19.84 11.07
N LYS A 81 -15.35 -19.02 11.31
CA LYS A 81 -14.16 -19.34 12.13
C LYS A 81 -13.93 -18.33 13.28
N LYS A 82 -15.00 -17.72 13.84
CA LYS A 82 -14.91 -16.82 15.02
C LYS A 82 -14.23 -17.45 16.25
N GLU A 83 -14.12 -18.77 16.30
CA GLU A 83 -13.42 -19.52 17.36
C GLU A 83 -11.88 -19.51 17.23
N LYS A 84 -11.32 -19.02 16.12
CA LYS A 84 -9.86 -18.90 15.94
C LYS A 84 -9.28 -17.73 16.72
N SER A 85 -8.04 -17.87 17.17
CA SER A 85 -7.26 -16.77 17.75
C SER A 85 -7.09 -15.61 16.76
N LEU A 86 -6.88 -14.40 17.27
CA LEU A 86 -6.65 -13.21 16.46
C LEU A 86 -5.48 -13.39 15.48
N ASP A 87 -4.37 -13.95 15.98
CA ASP A 87 -3.18 -14.23 15.17
C ASP A 87 -3.50 -15.17 14.00
N ALA A 88 -4.28 -16.23 14.24
CA ALA A 88 -4.66 -17.18 13.21
C ALA A 88 -5.54 -16.54 12.12
N ARG A 89 -6.39 -15.57 12.48
CA ARG A 89 -7.19 -14.80 11.51
C ARG A 89 -6.32 -13.84 10.71
N ILE A 90 -5.35 -13.17 11.35
CA ILE A 90 -4.45 -12.25 10.65
C ILE A 90 -3.53 -13.00 9.68
N THR A 91 -3.12 -14.23 10.02
CA THR A 91 -2.32 -15.06 9.09
C THR A 91 -3.06 -15.44 7.81
N GLU A 92 -4.40 -15.42 7.80
CA GLU A 92 -5.21 -15.63 6.58
C GLU A 92 -5.17 -14.40 5.65
N ILE A 93 -4.81 -13.21 6.16
CA ILE A 93 -4.54 -12.04 5.33
C ILE A 93 -3.17 -12.24 4.67
N ILE A 94 -3.19 -12.35 3.36
CA ILE A 94 -2.02 -12.60 2.52
C ILE A 94 -1.37 -11.27 2.11
N GLU A 95 -2.18 -10.28 1.79
CA GLU A 95 -1.70 -8.97 1.33
C GLU A 95 -2.69 -7.86 1.69
N THR A 96 -2.17 -6.67 1.97
CA THR A 96 -2.97 -5.46 2.10
C THR A 96 -2.36 -4.36 1.26
N GLY A 97 -3.16 -3.43 0.78
CA GLY A 97 -2.63 -2.30 0.05
C GLY A 97 -3.69 -1.42 -0.59
N ARG A 98 -3.20 -0.45 -1.34
CA ARG A 98 -4.03 0.43 -2.16
C ARG A 98 -4.23 -0.17 -3.55
N LEU A 99 -5.45 -0.07 -4.07
CA LEU A 99 -5.76 -0.55 -5.42
C LEU A 99 -4.89 0.16 -6.49
N PRO A 100 -4.38 -0.57 -7.50
CA PRO A 100 -3.70 0.01 -8.65
C PRO A 100 -4.56 1.05 -9.39
N GLN A 101 -3.91 2.03 -10.03
CA GLN A 101 -4.59 3.07 -10.83
C GLN A 101 -5.31 2.50 -12.06
N THR A 102 -4.99 1.28 -12.48
CA THR A 102 -5.66 0.57 -13.57
C THR A 102 -6.99 -0.07 -13.15
N VAL A 103 -7.28 -0.14 -11.84
CA VAL A 103 -8.53 -0.71 -11.35
C VAL A 103 -9.71 0.20 -11.67
N ILE A 104 -10.75 -0.42 -12.21
CA ILE A 104 -12.01 0.21 -12.57
C ILE A 104 -13.17 -0.52 -11.90
N SER A 105 -14.28 0.17 -11.71
CA SER A 105 -15.53 -0.42 -11.25
C SER A 105 -16.73 0.24 -11.93
N CYS A 106 -17.90 -0.40 -11.84
CA CYS A 106 -19.15 0.10 -12.42
C CYS A 106 -19.51 1.47 -11.87
N LYS A 107 -19.78 2.46 -12.73
CA LYS A 107 -20.21 3.80 -12.30
C LYS A 107 -21.49 3.78 -11.46
N ARG A 108 -22.45 2.92 -11.83
CA ARG A 108 -23.75 2.83 -11.16
C ARG A 108 -23.69 2.06 -9.83
N ARG A 109 -22.87 1.02 -9.75
CA ARG A 109 -22.76 0.14 -8.56
C ARG A 109 -21.28 -0.21 -8.28
N PRO A 110 -20.47 0.77 -7.84
CA PRO A 110 -19.04 0.60 -7.67
C PRO A 110 -18.66 -0.22 -6.44
N GLY A 111 -17.47 -0.83 -6.48
CA GLY A 111 -16.78 -1.49 -5.36
C GLY A 111 -16.65 -3.00 -5.54
N PHE A 112 -16.29 -3.70 -4.46
CA PHE A 112 -15.90 -5.12 -4.48
C PHE A 112 -17.12 -6.04 -4.70
N SER A 113 -16.90 -7.21 -5.32
CA SER A 113 -17.96 -8.19 -5.50
C SER A 113 -18.37 -8.78 -4.14
N GLY A 114 -19.59 -9.29 -4.04
CA GLY A 114 -20.12 -9.87 -2.79
C GLY A 114 -20.50 -8.84 -1.71
N GLU A 115 -20.11 -7.58 -1.85
CA GLU A 115 -20.53 -6.49 -0.97
C GLU A 115 -21.84 -5.84 -1.42
N THR A 116 -22.57 -5.26 -0.45
CA THR A 116 -23.82 -4.53 -0.66
C THR A 116 -23.73 -3.09 -0.18
N PHE A 117 -24.52 -2.21 -0.78
CA PHE A 117 -24.81 -0.88 -0.25
C PHE A 117 -25.73 -0.98 0.99
N SER A 118 -25.92 0.15 1.69
CA SER A 118 -26.83 0.26 2.84
C SER A 118 -28.29 -0.01 2.47
N ASP A 119 -28.67 0.21 1.22
CA ASP A 119 -30.01 -0.09 0.68
C ASP A 119 -30.17 -1.56 0.22
N GLY A 120 -29.16 -2.40 0.44
CA GLY A 120 -29.15 -3.82 0.10
C GLY A 120 -28.79 -4.14 -1.36
N LEU A 121 -28.55 -3.14 -2.22
CA LEU A 121 -28.14 -3.39 -3.61
C LEU A 121 -26.72 -3.96 -3.66
N LYS A 122 -26.51 -4.98 -4.51
CA LYS A 122 -25.19 -5.60 -4.73
C LYS A 122 -24.28 -4.70 -5.58
N LYS A 123 -23.02 -4.60 -5.18
CA LYS A 123 -21.95 -4.00 -5.98
C LYS A 123 -21.56 -4.93 -7.13
N HIS A 124 -21.07 -4.38 -8.25
CA HIS A 124 -20.77 -5.17 -9.46
C HIS A 124 -19.32 -5.65 -9.56
N GLY A 125 -18.50 -5.41 -8.54
CA GLY A 125 -17.11 -5.85 -8.52
C GLY A 125 -16.13 -4.91 -9.20
N LEU A 126 -14.87 -5.30 -9.09
CA LEU A 126 -13.74 -4.60 -9.69
C LEU A 126 -13.32 -5.30 -10.98
N ALA A 127 -12.74 -4.54 -11.90
CA ALA A 127 -12.03 -5.06 -13.05
C ALA A 127 -10.69 -4.32 -13.19
N ASP A 128 -9.74 -4.94 -13.87
CA ASP A 128 -8.45 -4.32 -14.18
C ASP A 128 -8.42 -3.89 -15.64
N SER A 129 -8.29 -2.58 -15.88
CA SER A 129 -8.24 -2.02 -17.23
C SER A 129 -6.88 -2.20 -17.91
N LEU A 130 -5.87 -2.70 -17.20
CA LEU A 130 -4.51 -2.89 -17.72
C LEU A 130 -4.50 -3.64 -19.06
N GLU A 131 -5.23 -4.76 -19.14
CA GLU A 131 -5.27 -5.57 -20.36
C GLU A 131 -5.85 -4.81 -21.54
N THR A 132 -6.99 -4.17 -21.34
CA THR A 132 -7.66 -3.37 -22.37
C THR A 132 -6.79 -2.22 -22.85
N LEU A 133 -6.09 -1.55 -21.92
CA LEU A 133 -5.16 -0.47 -22.23
C LEU A 133 -3.96 -0.96 -23.06
N LEU A 134 -3.37 -2.10 -22.69
CA LEU A 134 -2.24 -2.68 -23.41
C LEU A 134 -2.66 -3.16 -24.81
N LEU A 135 -3.79 -3.86 -24.93
CA LEU A 135 -4.34 -4.27 -26.23
C LEU A 135 -4.63 -3.08 -27.13
N TYR A 136 -5.15 -1.99 -26.57
CA TYR A 136 -5.35 -0.75 -27.32
C TYR A 136 -4.02 -0.17 -27.83
N LEU A 137 -3.00 -0.11 -26.98
CA LEU A 137 -1.67 0.41 -27.35
C LEU A 137 -1.01 -0.43 -28.45
N PHE A 138 -1.03 -1.76 -28.34
CA PHE A 138 -0.45 -2.65 -29.33
C PHE A 138 -1.19 -2.64 -30.68
N ASN A 139 -2.49 -2.37 -30.68
CA ASN A 139 -3.30 -2.32 -31.90
C ASN A 139 -3.38 -0.92 -32.54
N ARG A 140 -2.76 0.10 -31.94
CA ARG A 140 -2.83 1.49 -32.42
C ARG A 140 -2.22 1.67 -33.83
N ASP A 141 -1.26 0.83 -34.20
CA ASP A 141 -0.66 0.81 -35.55
C ASP A 141 -1.52 0.09 -36.60
N LYS A 142 -2.49 -0.74 -36.19
CA LYS A 142 -3.42 -1.42 -37.10
C LYS A 142 -4.63 -0.53 -37.42
N ARG A 143 -4.41 0.52 -38.23
CA ARG A 143 -5.41 1.24 -39.07
C ARG A 143 -6.77 1.64 -38.43
N LYS A 144 -6.88 1.87 -37.12
CA LYS A 144 -8.11 2.45 -36.52
C LYS A 144 -7.76 3.61 -35.59
N LYS A 145 -7.55 4.79 -36.18
CA LYS A 145 -7.34 6.06 -35.45
C LYS A 145 -8.51 6.44 -34.49
N ASN A 146 -9.64 5.72 -34.53
CA ASN A 146 -10.84 5.96 -33.71
C ASN A 146 -11.32 4.73 -32.90
N ALA A 147 -10.46 3.73 -32.61
CA ALA A 147 -10.88 2.67 -31.69
C ALA A 147 -11.14 3.27 -30.30
N GLN A 148 -12.40 3.43 -29.90
CA GLN A 148 -12.73 3.79 -28.52
C GLN A 148 -12.52 2.57 -27.63
N ILE A 149 -11.81 2.77 -26.52
CA ILE A 149 -11.75 1.80 -25.44
C ILE A 149 -13.11 1.83 -24.74
N ASP A 150 -13.97 0.85 -25.05
CA ASP A 150 -15.25 0.71 -24.36
C ASP A 150 -15.10 -0.21 -23.15
N LEU A 151 -15.16 0.37 -21.95
CA LEU A 151 -15.08 -0.35 -20.67
C LEU A 151 -16.48 -0.42 -20.08
N ARG A 152 -17.21 -1.46 -20.47
CA ARG A 152 -18.59 -1.72 -20.03
C ARG A 152 -18.59 -2.70 -18.87
N CYS A 153 -19.39 -2.40 -17.86
CA CYS A 153 -19.64 -3.31 -16.76
C CYS A 153 -20.33 -4.57 -17.29
N GLU A 154 -19.75 -5.73 -17.04
CA GLU A 154 -20.30 -7.00 -17.52
C GLU A 154 -21.70 -7.30 -16.97
N THR A 155 -22.03 -6.80 -15.77
CA THR A 155 -23.32 -7.05 -15.12
C THR A 155 -24.46 -6.19 -15.67
N CYS A 156 -24.21 -4.91 -15.97
CA CYS A 156 -25.28 -3.97 -16.32
C CYS A 156 -25.01 -3.09 -17.54
N GLN A 157 -23.89 -3.32 -18.25
CA GLN A 157 -23.47 -2.58 -19.44
C GLN A 157 -23.27 -1.07 -19.24
N GLU A 158 -23.26 -0.62 -17.98
CA GLU A 158 -22.97 0.77 -17.65
C GLU A 158 -21.47 1.03 -17.79
N ARG A 159 -21.09 2.30 -17.99
CA ARG A 159 -19.68 2.69 -18.04
C ARG A 159 -18.95 2.31 -16.75
N GLN A 160 -17.71 1.86 -16.88
CA GLN A 160 -16.79 1.70 -15.76
C GLN A 160 -15.86 2.91 -15.64
N GLU A 161 -15.54 3.28 -14.40
CA GLU A 161 -14.67 4.41 -14.07
C GLU A 161 -13.58 3.95 -13.11
N GLN A 162 -12.51 4.74 -13.01
CA GLN A 162 -11.41 4.45 -12.09
C GLN A 162 -11.95 4.31 -10.67
N PHE A 163 -11.61 3.20 -10.01
CA PHE A 163 -11.98 2.95 -8.63
C PHE A 163 -10.74 3.01 -7.75
N GLN A 164 -10.86 3.58 -6.56
CA GLN A 164 -9.78 3.76 -5.60
C GLN A 164 -10.27 3.27 -4.24
N GLY A 165 -9.35 2.74 -3.45
CA GLY A 165 -9.65 2.24 -2.11
C GLY A 165 -8.57 1.30 -1.61
N TRP A 166 -8.75 0.84 -0.38
CA TRP A 166 -7.90 -0.16 0.25
C TRP A 166 -8.49 -1.54 0.07
N TYR A 167 -7.62 -2.52 -0.03
CA TYR A 167 -8.00 -3.92 -0.02
C TYR A 167 -7.19 -4.71 0.99
N GLN A 168 -7.81 -5.79 1.46
CA GLN A 168 -7.10 -6.94 2.01
C GLN A 168 -7.41 -8.16 1.13
N LEU A 169 -6.37 -8.92 0.82
CA LEU A 169 -6.42 -10.17 0.07
C LEU A 169 -6.33 -11.30 1.10
N GLU A 170 -7.37 -12.11 1.16
CA GLU A 170 -7.53 -13.16 2.16
C GLU A 170 -7.52 -14.53 1.47
N GLU A 171 -6.93 -15.53 2.13
CA GLU A 171 -7.14 -16.93 1.79
C GLU A 171 -8.46 -17.41 2.40
N THR A 172 -9.32 -18.01 1.58
CA THR A 172 -10.60 -18.56 2.00
C THR A 172 -10.85 -19.90 1.32
N GLU A 173 -11.77 -20.68 1.87
CA GLU A 173 -12.09 -22.04 1.44
C GLU A 173 -13.47 -22.06 0.77
N ASN A 174 -13.60 -22.74 -0.37
CA ASN A 174 -14.89 -22.91 -1.05
C ASN A 174 -15.72 -24.03 -0.41
N GLU A 175 -16.94 -24.25 -0.90
CA GLU A 175 -17.83 -25.32 -0.39
C GLU A 175 -17.24 -26.74 -0.58
N ASN A 176 -16.29 -26.90 -1.50
CA ASN A 176 -15.62 -28.16 -1.80
C ASN A 176 -14.32 -28.37 -0.99
N GLY A 177 -13.95 -27.43 -0.12
CA GLY A 177 -12.72 -27.50 0.67
C GLY A 177 -11.45 -27.01 -0.05
N GLU A 178 -11.58 -26.36 -1.21
CA GLU A 178 -10.45 -25.83 -1.97
C GLU A 178 -10.17 -24.38 -1.58
N ASN A 179 -8.90 -24.06 -1.33
CA ASN A 179 -8.48 -22.71 -0.98
C ASN A 179 -8.38 -21.81 -2.22
N TYR A 180 -8.88 -20.58 -2.10
CA TYR A 180 -8.79 -19.53 -3.11
C TYR A 180 -8.53 -18.18 -2.44
N LEU A 181 -8.07 -17.21 -3.24
CA LEU A 181 -7.81 -15.85 -2.79
C LEU A 181 -9.00 -14.94 -3.09
N PHE A 182 -9.40 -14.13 -2.12
CA PHE A 182 -10.54 -13.21 -2.22
C PHE A 182 -10.14 -11.78 -1.84
N PHE A 183 -10.56 -10.81 -2.64
CA PHE A 183 -10.35 -9.38 -2.37
C PHE A 183 -11.51 -8.80 -1.58
N ARG A 184 -11.21 -8.18 -0.44
CA ARG A 184 -12.16 -7.43 0.36
C ARG A 184 -11.82 -5.95 0.39
N GLY A 185 -12.83 -5.09 0.26
CA GLY A 185 -12.67 -3.66 0.44
C GLY A 185 -12.59 -3.28 1.91
N VAL A 186 -11.63 -2.41 2.23
CA VAL A 186 -11.51 -1.84 3.57
C VAL A 186 -11.59 -0.32 3.47
N THR A 187 -12.36 0.28 4.36
CA THR A 187 -12.45 1.74 4.49
C THR A 187 -12.42 2.04 5.98
N PRO A 188 -11.37 2.71 6.48
CA PRO A 188 -11.32 3.07 7.89
C PRO A 188 -12.40 4.11 8.17
N ALA A 189 -13.06 3.99 9.32
CA ALA A 189 -13.96 5.02 9.83
C ALA A 189 -13.16 6.22 10.35
N THR A 190 -13.70 7.41 10.13
CA THR A 190 -13.08 8.69 10.48
C THR A 190 -14.09 9.64 11.08
N THR A 191 -13.68 10.38 12.10
CA THR A 191 -14.47 11.42 12.76
C THR A 191 -13.77 12.78 12.69
N SER A 192 -14.55 13.83 12.45
CA SER A 192 -14.08 15.22 12.50
C SER A 192 -14.34 15.82 13.89
N TYR A 193 -13.28 16.19 14.58
CA TYR A 193 -13.31 16.81 15.91
C TYR A 193 -13.16 18.32 15.80
N ILE A 194 -14.15 19.07 16.28
CA ILE A 194 -14.11 20.53 16.32
C ILE A 194 -13.52 20.98 17.64
N HIS A 195 -12.51 21.84 17.59
CA HIS A 195 -11.88 22.43 18.74
C HIS A 195 -12.09 23.94 18.78
N ILE A 196 -12.45 24.44 19.95
CA ILE A 196 -12.68 25.86 20.23
C ILE A 196 -11.80 26.25 21.43
N GLY A 197 -11.08 27.37 21.34
CA GLY A 197 -10.39 27.93 22.51
C GLY A 197 -11.41 28.53 23.48
N ILE A 198 -11.21 28.33 24.78
CA ILE A 198 -12.05 28.94 25.82
C ILE A 198 -11.20 29.99 26.54
N ASP A 199 -11.69 31.23 26.57
CA ASP A 199 -11.13 32.30 27.39
C ASP A 199 -11.50 32.00 28.84
N THR A 200 -10.49 31.65 29.64
CA THR A 200 -10.69 31.22 31.03
C THR A 200 -11.21 32.33 31.93
N ASP A 201 -10.98 33.60 31.58
CA ASP A 201 -11.42 34.75 32.38
C ASP A 201 -12.88 35.11 32.07
N ARG A 202 -13.34 34.84 30.84
CA ARG A 202 -14.68 35.19 30.37
C ARG A 202 -15.64 34.01 30.21
N GLY A 203 -15.14 32.77 30.30
CA GLY A 203 -15.93 31.55 30.07
C GLY A 203 -16.54 31.48 28.66
N THR A 204 -16.00 32.21 27.69
CA THR A 204 -16.52 32.32 26.32
C THR A 204 -15.49 31.84 25.30
N ALA A 205 -15.92 31.58 24.07
CA ALA A 205 -15.00 31.18 23.01
C ALA A 205 -13.95 32.28 22.75
N THR A 206 -12.68 31.93 22.78
CA THR A 206 -11.58 32.82 22.41
C THR A 206 -11.65 33.11 20.92
N GLN A 207 -11.60 34.40 20.56
CA GLN A 207 -11.58 34.82 19.16
C GLN A 207 -10.31 34.29 18.46
N GLY A 208 -10.47 33.63 17.31
CA GLY A 208 -9.35 33.13 16.49
C GLY A 208 -8.86 31.71 16.80
N ILE A 209 -9.47 30.99 17.75
CA ILE A 209 -9.13 29.59 18.04
C ILE A 209 -10.32 28.69 17.68
N PHE A 210 -10.47 28.42 16.38
CA PHE A 210 -11.43 27.46 15.84
C PHE A 210 -10.72 26.60 14.80
N TYR A 211 -10.62 25.30 15.02
CA TYR A 211 -10.07 24.38 14.02
C TYR A 211 -10.71 23.00 14.13
N THR A 212 -10.69 22.27 13.02
CA THR A 212 -11.20 20.91 12.90
C THR A 212 -10.04 19.95 12.67
N ILE A 213 -10.05 18.82 13.35
CA ILE A 213 -9.12 17.72 13.11
C ILE A 213 -9.94 16.53 12.63
N ASP A 214 -9.68 16.06 11.42
CA ASP A 214 -10.13 14.74 11.01
C ASP A 214 -9.18 13.71 11.61
N ALA A 215 -9.72 12.64 12.18
CA ALA A 215 -8.93 11.54 12.74
C ALA A 215 -9.54 10.19 12.39
N LEU A 216 -8.68 9.18 12.26
CA LEU A 216 -9.10 7.78 12.23
C LEU A 216 -9.69 7.44 13.59
N ASP A 217 -10.81 6.72 13.60
CA ASP A 217 -11.48 6.33 14.83
C ASP A 217 -10.63 5.33 15.65
N GLU A 218 -10.97 5.23 16.93
CA GLU A 218 -10.47 4.18 17.82
C GLU A 218 -11.03 2.79 17.45
N GLU A 219 -10.42 1.75 18.01
CA GLU A 219 -10.77 0.35 17.80
C GLU A 219 -10.60 -0.14 16.34
N GLN A 220 -9.65 0.46 15.62
CA GLN A 220 -9.29 0.08 14.26
C GLN A 220 -7.95 -0.65 14.20
N TYR A 221 -7.83 -1.52 13.21
CA TYR A 221 -6.64 -2.35 13.03
C TYR A 221 -5.91 -1.97 11.75
N PHE A 222 -4.58 -1.90 11.86
CA PHE A 222 -3.69 -1.61 10.75
C PHE A 222 -2.58 -2.65 10.68
N LEU A 223 -2.42 -3.28 9.53
CA LEU A 223 -1.40 -4.29 9.30
C LEU A 223 -0.27 -3.71 8.44
N GLY A 224 0.95 -3.82 8.96
CA GLY A 224 2.17 -3.44 8.28
C GLY A 224 3.28 -4.46 8.48
N ALA A 225 4.49 -4.08 8.10
CA ALA A 225 5.65 -4.93 8.33
C ALA A 225 6.93 -4.13 8.54
N ILE A 226 7.88 -4.75 9.23
CA ILE A 226 9.26 -4.28 9.38
C ILE A 226 10.16 -5.27 8.62
N MET A 227 10.90 -4.76 7.65
CA MET A 227 11.91 -5.51 6.92
C MET A 227 13.23 -5.42 7.67
N VAL A 228 13.90 -6.54 7.89
CA VAL A 228 15.19 -6.62 8.58
C VAL A 228 16.10 -7.65 7.90
N ASP A 229 17.35 -7.31 7.64
CA ASP A 229 18.29 -8.25 6.99
C ASP A 229 18.83 -9.28 7.99
N ASP A 230 19.10 -8.85 9.23
CA ASP A 230 19.68 -9.68 10.29
C ASP A 230 18.91 -9.52 11.61
N ASN A 231 18.99 -10.54 12.48
CA ASN A 231 18.47 -10.57 13.86
C ASN A 231 17.00 -10.12 14.03
N PRO A 232 16.02 -10.78 13.38
CA PRO A 232 14.61 -10.47 13.61
C PRO A 232 14.17 -10.69 15.07
N ASP A 233 14.82 -11.60 15.80
CA ASP A 233 14.53 -11.87 17.21
C ASP A 233 14.94 -10.71 18.14
N GLU A 234 16.00 -9.98 17.76
CA GLU A 234 16.40 -8.77 18.48
C GLU A 234 15.35 -7.67 18.33
N TRP A 235 14.74 -7.56 17.15
CA TRP A 235 13.64 -6.64 16.92
C TRP A 235 12.41 -6.98 17.75
N THR A 236 11.99 -8.25 17.77
CA THR A 236 10.81 -8.66 18.54
C THR A 236 11.03 -8.62 20.05
N SER A 237 12.26 -8.85 20.52
CA SER A 237 12.61 -8.74 21.94
C SER A 237 12.55 -7.28 22.42
N ASN A 238 12.95 -6.34 21.57
CA ASN A 238 12.94 -4.91 21.90
C ASN A 238 11.58 -4.26 21.68
N LEU A 239 10.81 -4.66 20.65
CA LEU A 239 9.41 -4.27 20.46
C LEU A 239 8.49 -5.23 21.19
N LYS A 240 8.37 -5.06 22.51
CA LYS A 240 7.56 -5.94 23.33
C LYS A 240 6.10 -5.93 22.88
N HIS A 241 5.53 -7.12 22.80
CA HIS A 241 4.13 -7.31 22.44
C HIS A 241 3.21 -6.61 23.44
N GLY A 242 2.29 -5.80 22.91
CA GLY A 242 1.28 -5.10 23.67
C GLY A 242 1.68 -3.77 24.30
N GLU A 243 2.87 -3.27 23.97
CA GLU A 243 3.28 -1.91 24.33
C GLU A 243 2.55 -0.84 23.53
N TYR A 244 2.54 0.38 24.07
CA TYR A 244 1.95 1.53 23.40
C TYR A 244 2.99 2.30 22.58
N LEU A 245 2.61 2.57 21.33
CA LEU A 245 3.22 3.60 20.49
C LEU A 245 2.28 4.79 20.38
N PHE A 246 2.82 6.00 20.43
CA PHE A 246 2.05 7.22 20.17
C PHE A 246 2.31 7.69 18.74
N LEU A 247 1.31 7.58 17.88
CA LEU A 247 1.35 7.84 16.45
C LEU A 247 0.71 9.20 16.10
N GLY A 248 1.14 9.83 15.02
CA GLY A 248 0.51 11.05 14.51
C GLY A 248 0.73 12.33 15.33
N GLY A 249 -0.14 13.32 15.07
CA GLY A 249 -0.18 14.60 15.76
C GLY A 249 -1.07 14.60 17.01
N SER A 250 -1.14 15.73 17.71
CA SER A 250 -2.05 15.95 18.86
C SER A 250 -1.92 14.97 20.03
N LYS A 251 -0.75 14.31 20.19
CA LYS A 251 -0.49 13.30 21.22
C LYS A 251 -0.79 13.77 22.65
N SER A 252 -0.47 15.03 22.96
CA SER A 252 -0.74 15.63 24.28
C SER A 252 -2.23 15.90 24.57
N ARG A 253 -3.11 15.68 23.59
CA ARG A 253 -4.56 15.88 23.69
C ARG A 253 -5.32 14.56 23.66
N GLY A 254 -4.64 13.45 23.99
CA GLY A 254 -5.24 12.11 24.04
C GLY A 254 -5.30 11.38 22.70
N TYR A 255 -4.68 11.89 21.64
CA TYR A 255 -4.62 11.22 20.34
C TYR A 255 -3.44 10.26 20.25
N GLY A 256 -3.53 9.31 19.32
CA GLY A 256 -2.35 8.61 18.81
C GLY A 256 -1.96 7.35 19.58
N ALA A 257 -2.58 7.03 20.72
CA ALA A 257 -2.28 5.81 21.45
C ALA A 257 -2.65 4.59 20.61
N SER A 258 -1.66 3.74 20.34
CA SER A 258 -1.84 2.51 19.57
C SER A 258 -1.03 1.38 20.15
N LYS A 259 -1.67 0.23 20.29
CA LYS A 259 -1.02 -0.98 20.78
C LYS A 259 -0.33 -1.71 19.63
N ILE A 260 0.92 -2.12 19.84
CA ILE A 260 1.71 -2.86 18.84
C ILE A 260 1.80 -4.34 19.18
N GLU A 261 1.53 -5.18 18.18
CA GLU A 261 1.55 -6.63 18.31
C GLU A 261 2.31 -7.26 17.14
N VAL A 262 3.38 -8.00 17.45
CA VAL A 262 4.08 -8.81 16.45
C VAL A 262 3.27 -10.07 16.21
N VAL A 263 2.84 -10.28 14.96
CA VAL A 263 1.97 -11.40 14.58
C VAL A 263 2.78 -12.58 14.05
N GLN A 264 3.76 -12.30 13.20
CA GLN A 264 4.51 -13.34 12.51
C GLN A 264 5.89 -12.83 12.07
N ILE A 265 6.90 -13.69 12.13
CA ILE A 265 8.20 -13.48 11.48
C ILE A 265 8.25 -14.37 10.25
N GLU A 266 8.29 -13.76 9.07
CA GLU A 266 8.43 -14.45 7.79
C GLU A 266 9.89 -14.36 7.34
N SER A 267 10.51 -15.49 7.05
CA SER A 267 11.82 -15.54 6.37
C SER A 267 11.62 -15.71 4.86
N GLU A 268 12.59 -15.32 4.03
CA GLU A 268 12.61 -15.59 2.57
C GLU A 268 12.24 -17.04 2.19
N LYS A 269 12.56 -18.02 3.03
CA LYS A 269 12.20 -19.44 2.83
C LYS A 269 10.74 -19.74 3.19
N THR A 270 10.18 -19.05 4.17
CA THR A 270 8.79 -19.20 4.63
C THR A 270 7.81 -18.42 3.75
N THR A 271 8.18 -17.23 3.26
CA THR A 271 7.32 -16.42 2.37
C THR A 271 7.06 -17.10 1.03
N ARG A 272 7.99 -17.94 0.56
CA ARG A 272 7.79 -18.79 -0.63
C ARG A 272 6.87 -19.99 -0.41
N ASN A 273 6.48 -20.28 0.84
CA ASN A 273 5.55 -21.37 1.20
C ASN A 273 4.09 -20.90 1.35
N CYS A 274 3.77 -19.62 1.11
CA CYS A 274 2.39 -19.27 0.75
C CYS A 274 2.13 -19.80 -0.65
N ASN A 275 1.67 -21.05 -0.76
CA ASN A 275 1.42 -21.77 -2.02
C ASN A 275 0.51 -21.02 -3.03
N LEU A 276 -0.13 -19.93 -2.59
CA LEU A 276 -1.06 -19.11 -3.37
C LEU A 276 -0.45 -17.80 -3.92
N LEU A 277 0.63 -17.26 -3.32
CA LEU A 277 1.32 -16.10 -3.87
C LEU A 277 2.45 -16.54 -4.79
N GLU A 278 2.22 -16.35 -6.08
CA GLU A 278 3.16 -16.76 -7.10
C GLU A 278 4.40 -15.87 -7.14
N SER A 279 5.53 -16.45 -7.56
CA SER A 279 6.77 -15.69 -7.76
C SER A 279 6.57 -14.54 -8.76
N PRO A 280 7.37 -13.47 -8.69
CA PRO A 280 7.29 -12.36 -9.66
C PRO A 280 7.34 -12.82 -11.11
N GLU A 281 8.16 -13.85 -11.37
CA GLU A 281 8.31 -14.48 -12.68
C GLU A 281 6.99 -15.10 -13.17
N ILE A 282 6.36 -15.95 -12.36
CA ILE A 282 5.10 -16.62 -12.73
C ILE A 282 3.99 -15.60 -12.98
N ARG A 283 3.91 -14.54 -12.14
CA ARG A 283 2.91 -13.47 -12.32
C ARG A 283 3.11 -12.71 -13.63
N CYS A 284 4.35 -12.39 -13.98
CA CYS A 284 4.70 -11.80 -15.28
C CYS A 284 4.36 -12.73 -16.46
N GLN A 285 4.64 -14.02 -16.34
CA GLN A 285 4.31 -15.01 -17.37
C GLN A 285 2.80 -15.09 -17.60
N LYS A 286 2.00 -15.20 -16.54
CA LYS A 286 0.52 -15.20 -16.63
C LYS A 286 -0.02 -13.92 -17.24
N CYS A 287 0.46 -12.76 -16.78
CA CYS A 287 0.06 -11.48 -17.34
C CYS A 287 0.37 -11.42 -18.85
N THR A 288 1.57 -11.84 -19.24
CA THR A 288 2.00 -11.89 -20.66
C THR A 288 1.12 -12.83 -21.48
N GLN A 289 0.84 -14.04 -20.98
CA GLN A 289 0.05 -15.03 -21.69
C GLN A 289 -1.38 -14.54 -21.93
N ARG A 290 -2.03 -13.96 -20.91
CA ARG A 290 -3.39 -13.39 -21.04
C ARG A 290 -3.48 -12.33 -22.14
N ILE A 291 -2.44 -11.49 -22.27
CA ILE A 291 -2.39 -10.47 -23.33
C ILE A 291 -2.20 -11.11 -24.71
N ARG A 292 -1.33 -12.13 -24.82
CA ARG A 292 -1.12 -12.88 -26.07
C ARG A 292 -2.41 -13.60 -26.52
N ASP A 293 -3.11 -14.24 -25.59
CA ASP A 293 -4.36 -14.97 -25.87
C ASP A 293 -5.45 -14.04 -26.42
N LYS A 294 -5.45 -12.77 -26.01
CA LYS A 294 -6.35 -11.73 -26.50
C LYS A 294 -5.84 -11.02 -27.78
N GLY A 295 -4.77 -11.52 -28.40
CA GLY A 295 -4.20 -11.00 -29.63
C GLY A 295 -3.28 -9.79 -29.47
N GLY A 296 -2.80 -9.51 -28.26
CA GLY A 296 -1.79 -8.48 -28.01
C GLY A 296 -0.42 -8.88 -28.54
N PHE A 297 0.28 -7.94 -29.16
CA PHE A 297 1.64 -8.16 -29.63
C PHE A 297 2.63 -7.98 -28.48
N VAL A 298 3.28 -9.07 -28.08
CA VAL A 298 4.43 -9.07 -27.17
C VAL A 298 5.55 -9.78 -27.89
N GLU A 299 6.74 -9.17 -27.93
CA GLU A 299 7.90 -9.76 -28.61
C GLU A 299 8.17 -11.20 -28.14
N GLU A 300 8.58 -12.05 -29.08
CA GLU A 300 8.97 -13.42 -28.78
C GLU A 300 10.14 -13.43 -27.81
N GLY A 301 10.13 -14.34 -26.84
CA GLY A 301 11.12 -14.37 -25.78
C GLY A 301 11.07 -13.19 -24.81
N SER A 302 10.00 -12.37 -24.81
CA SER A 302 9.81 -11.28 -23.85
C SER A 302 8.63 -11.52 -22.90
N TRP A 303 8.68 -10.86 -21.75
CA TRP A 303 7.60 -10.73 -20.77
C TRP A 303 7.15 -9.29 -20.62
N LEU A 304 5.85 -9.13 -20.35
CA LEU A 304 5.30 -7.90 -19.80
C LEU A 304 5.56 -7.87 -18.30
N VAL A 305 6.11 -6.76 -17.84
CA VAL A 305 6.49 -6.51 -16.45
C VAL A 305 5.72 -5.29 -15.95
N PRO A 306 4.47 -5.47 -15.47
CA PRO A 306 3.77 -4.44 -14.72
C PRO A 306 4.45 -4.22 -13.36
N LEU A 307 4.66 -2.99 -12.96
CA LEU A 307 5.22 -2.59 -11.67
C LEU A 307 4.22 -1.64 -11.01
N THR A 308 3.59 -2.10 -9.93
CA THR A 308 2.64 -1.33 -9.12
C THR A 308 3.35 -0.78 -7.90
N LEU A 309 3.30 0.53 -7.68
CA LEU A 309 3.81 1.14 -6.45
C LEU A 309 2.85 0.84 -5.29
N LEU A 310 3.31 0.15 -4.26
CA LEU A 310 2.53 -0.11 -3.04
C LEU A 310 2.58 1.08 -2.08
N SER A 311 3.70 1.81 -2.06
CA SER A 311 3.88 3.03 -1.29
C SER A 311 4.35 4.17 -2.18
N PRO A 312 4.30 5.44 -1.71
CA PRO A 312 4.76 6.57 -2.50
C PRO A 312 6.24 6.42 -2.86
N SER A 313 6.64 6.78 -4.08
CA SER A 313 8.05 6.73 -4.49
C SER A 313 8.60 8.13 -4.75
N ILE A 314 9.68 8.48 -4.05
CA ILE A 314 10.40 9.75 -4.22
C ILE A 314 11.55 9.47 -5.18
N LEU A 315 11.43 9.97 -6.41
CA LEU A 315 12.44 9.81 -7.45
C LEU A 315 13.00 11.17 -7.84
N MET A 316 14.31 11.20 -8.11
CA MET A 316 14.99 12.40 -8.56
C MET A 316 15.94 12.09 -9.70
N ASP A 317 16.09 13.04 -10.60
CA ASP A 317 17.13 12.99 -11.61
C ASP A 317 18.51 13.40 -11.05
N ARG A 318 19.53 13.39 -11.91
CA ARG A 318 20.90 13.79 -11.55
C ARG A 318 21.04 15.26 -11.08
N PHE A 319 20.01 16.09 -11.27
CA PHE A 319 19.96 17.49 -10.85
C PHE A 319 19.04 17.69 -9.65
N LEU A 320 18.65 16.60 -8.96
CA LEU A 320 17.75 16.61 -7.80
C LEU A 320 16.34 17.12 -8.12
N ARG A 321 15.92 17.06 -9.40
CA ARG A 321 14.56 17.43 -9.81
C ARG A 321 13.64 16.22 -9.68
N PRO A 322 12.41 16.38 -9.17
CA PRO A 322 11.46 15.27 -9.05
C PRO A 322 11.16 14.61 -10.41
N VAL A 323 11.08 13.28 -10.43
CA VAL A 323 10.67 12.48 -11.60
C VAL A 323 9.36 11.77 -11.27
N LEU A 324 8.33 11.93 -12.11
CA LEU A 324 6.95 11.50 -11.79
C LEU A 324 6.34 10.50 -12.77
N ASP A 325 6.93 10.37 -13.96
CA ASP A 325 6.39 9.63 -15.09
C ASP A 325 7.37 8.58 -15.65
N ASP A 326 8.61 8.56 -15.17
CA ASP A 326 9.66 7.69 -15.68
C ASP A 326 10.48 7.07 -14.53
N ILE A 327 10.23 5.78 -14.25
CA ILE A 327 10.98 5.02 -13.25
C ILE A 327 12.15 4.21 -13.86
N THR A 328 12.47 4.43 -15.15
CA THR A 328 13.38 3.58 -15.92
C THR A 328 14.78 3.53 -15.31
N LYS A 329 15.29 4.66 -14.81
CA LYS A 329 16.60 4.71 -14.16
C LYS A 329 16.62 3.77 -12.95
N ASP A 330 15.66 3.92 -12.03
CA ASP A 330 15.64 3.15 -10.79
C ASP A 330 15.46 1.64 -11.03
N VAL A 331 14.61 1.23 -11.98
CA VAL A 331 14.47 -0.21 -12.29
C VAL A 331 15.73 -0.78 -12.96
N ARG A 332 16.46 0.02 -13.74
CA ARG A 332 17.78 -0.36 -14.30
C ARG A 332 18.86 -0.43 -13.22
N ASP A 333 18.81 0.41 -12.19
CA ASP A 333 19.71 0.32 -11.03
C ASP A 333 19.52 -1.02 -10.29
N HIS A 334 18.33 -1.64 -10.40
CA HIS A 334 18.04 -3.01 -9.97
C HIS A 334 18.36 -4.10 -11.00
N GLY A 335 18.98 -3.74 -12.13
CA GLY A 335 19.40 -4.64 -13.19
C GLY A 335 18.30 -5.13 -14.12
N LEU A 336 17.13 -4.47 -14.16
CA LEU A 336 16.07 -4.83 -15.09
C LEU A 336 16.52 -4.51 -16.54
N PRO A 337 16.60 -5.50 -17.45
CA PRO A 337 17.11 -5.29 -18.81
C PRO A 337 16.04 -4.66 -19.70
N THR A 338 15.73 -3.38 -19.46
CA THR A 338 14.80 -2.60 -20.28
C THR A 338 15.53 -1.64 -21.23
N THR A 339 15.20 -1.71 -22.51
CA THR A 339 15.82 -0.94 -23.60
C THR A 339 15.24 0.47 -23.77
N GLY A 340 14.10 0.79 -23.13
CA GLY A 340 13.39 2.05 -23.36
C GLY A 340 12.51 2.49 -22.20
N LYS A 341 11.62 3.44 -22.48
CA LYS A 341 10.60 3.93 -21.55
C LYS A 341 9.51 2.87 -21.32
N PRO A 342 8.75 2.97 -20.23
CA PRO A 342 7.58 2.12 -20.01
C PRO A 342 6.59 2.20 -21.17
N ILE A 343 6.05 1.06 -21.59
CA ILE A 343 5.04 0.96 -22.66
C ILE A 343 3.68 1.54 -22.21
N LEU A 344 3.41 1.51 -20.91
CA LEU A 344 2.21 2.08 -20.30
C LEU A 344 2.59 2.73 -18.97
N VAL A 345 2.08 3.94 -18.75
CA VAL A 345 2.17 4.67 -17.48
C VAL A 345 0.77 5.08 -17.03
N LYS A 346 0.40 4.67 -15.82
CA LYS A 346 -0.80 5.13 -15.09
C LYS A 346 -0.35 5.61 -13.72
N ALA A 347 0.07 6.86 -13.64
CA ALA A 347 0.63 7.45 -12.44
C ALA A 347 -0.17 8.66 -11.95
N LYS A 348 -0.14 8.87 -10.64
CA LYS A 348 -0.56 10.12 -9.99
C LYS A 348 0.62 10.66 -9.19
N SER A 349 0.69 11.97 -9.01
CA SER A 349 1.65 12.60 -8.11
C SER A 349 1.01 12.95 -6.78
N GLN A 350 1.81 13.07 -5.74
CA GLN A 350 1.41 13.63 -4.45
C GLN A 350 2.58 14.30 -3.75
N THR A 351 2.29 15.23 -2.84
CA THR A 351 3.29 15.87 -1.99
C THR A 351 3.43 15.08 -0.69
N ILE A 352 4.68 14.76 -0.32
CA ILE A 352 5.03 14.12 0.94
C ILE A 352 5.56 15.20 1.87
N GLN A 353 4.81 15.47 2.94
CA GLN A 353 5.19 16.37 4.02
C GLN A 353 5.42 15.58 5.31
N GLY A 354 6.00 16.20 6.32
CA GLY A 354 6.14 15.58 7.63
C GLY A 354 6.79 16.49 8.67
N TRP A 355 6.87 16.00 9.90
CA TRP A 355 7.49 16.71 11.03
C TRP A 355 8.69 15.93 11.56
N HIS A 356 9.75 16.64 11.94
CA HIS A 356 10.93 16.08 12.60
C HIS A 356 10.84 16.35 14.10
N SER A 357 10.26 15.41 14.86
CA SER A 357 9.95 15.60 16.27
C SER A 357 11.16 15.92 17.15
N ALA A 358 12.32 15.29 16.90
CA ALA A 358 13.53 15.53 17.69
C ALA A 358 14.12 16.94 17.51
N GLY A 359 13.90 17.56 16.34
CA GLY A 359 14.38 18.91 16.02
C GLY A 359 13.28 19.97 16.08
N ASN A 360 12.04 19.57 16.35
CA ASN A 360 10.85 20.42 16.36
C ASN A 360 10.70 21.32 15.12
N VAL A 361 10.96 20.77 13.94
CA VAL A 361 10.90 21.49 12.65
C VAL A 361 10.16 20.66 11.59
N PRO A 362 9.54 21.28 10.58
CA PRO A 362 8.99 20.56 9.44
C PRO A 362 10.10 19.86 8.66
N LYS A 363 9.81 18.66 8.14
CA LYS A 363 10.65 17.98 7.16
C LYS A 363 10.50 18.69 5.80
N PRO A 364 11.52 18.63 4.92
CA PRO A 364 11.38 19.09 3.54
C PRO A 364 10.23 18.37 2.82
N ASP A 365 9.52 19.12 2.00
CA ASP A 365 8.47 18.58 1.15
C ASP A 365 9.08 17.90 -0.07
N PHE A 366 8.53 16.73 -0.44
CA PHE A 366 8.94 15.99 -1.63
C PHE A 366 7.75 15.77 -2.56
N LEU A 367 7.92 16.04 -3.85
CA LEU A 367 6.98 15.58 -4.85
C LEU A 367 7.30 14.11 -5.18
N ALA A 368 6.30 13.26 -5.08
CA ALA A 368 6.44 11.81 -5.20
C ALA A 368 5.39 11.23 -6.16
N ILE A 369 5.69 10.06 -6.71
CA ILE A 369 4.71 9.23 -7.41
C ILE A 369 3.83 8.56 -6.35
N ALA A 370 2.52 8.67 -6.49
CA ALA A 370 1.55 8.14 -5.54
C ALA A 370 1.44 6.61 -5.57
N SER A 371 1.11 6.02 -4.43
CA SER A 371 0.79 4.60 -4.34
C SER A 371 -0.41 4.24 -5.24
N GLY A 372 -0.38 3.01 -5.74
CA GLY A 372 -1.26 2.49 -6.79
C GLY A 372 -0.78 2.80 -8.20
N SER A 373 0.21 3.68 -8.41
CA SER A 373 0.71 3.99 -9.77
C SER A 373 1.30 2.75 -10.44
N VAL A 374 1.06 2.59 -11.74
CA VAL A 374 1.46 1.41 -12.53
C VAL A 374 2.34 1.82 -13.70
N PHE A 375 3.45 1.09 -13.87
CA PHE A 375 4.39 1.22 -14.98
C PHE A 375 4.58 -0.15 -15.62
N VAL A 376 4.45 -0.27 -16.94
CA VAL A 376 4.63 -1.55 -17.63
C VAL A 376 5.85 -1.48 -18.53
N TYR A 377 6.72 -2.47 -18.44
CA TYR A 377 7.83 -2.66 -19.36
C TYR A 377 7.65 -3.95 -20.16
N GLN A 378 8.28 -4.01 -21.33
CA GLN A 378 8.56 -5.26 -22.01
C GLN A 378 10.05 -5.56 -21.81
N CYS A 379 10.35 -6.73 -21.26
CA CYS A 379 11.72 -7.14 -20.94
C CYS A 379 11.98 -8.56 -21.48
N PRO A 380 13.22 -8.90 -21.85
CA PRO A 380 13.59 -10.27 -22.19
C PRO A 380 13.26 -11.25 -21.07
N ALA A 381 12.72 -12.42 -21.42
CA ALA A 381 12.51 -13.55 -20.54
C ALA A 381 13.87 -14.19 -20.22
N SER A 382 14.53 -13.68 -19.19
CA SER A 382 15.92 -14.02 -18.85
C SER A 382 16.11 -14.17 -17.35
N LYS A 383 17.19 -14.83 -16.95
CA LYS A 383 17.56 -14.99 -15.54
C LYS A 383 17.85 -13.64 -14.88
N GLU A 384 18.44 -12.72 -15.64
CA GLU A 384 18.73 -11.36 -15.24
C GLU A 384 17.44 -10.59 -14.92
N THR A 385 16.41 -10.74 -15.77
CA THR A 385 15.07 -10.20 -15.51
C THR A 385 14.52 -10.77 -14.20
N VAL A 386 14.50 -12.09 -14.02
CA VAL A 386 13.97 -12.71 -12.79
C VAL A 386 14.68 -12.19 -11.53
N GLN A 387 16.01 -12.09 -11.57
CA GLN A 387 16.80 -11.54 -10.45
C GLN A 387 16.46 -10.07 -10.19
N ALA A 388 16.28 -9.27 -11.24
CA ALA A 388 15.87 -7.87 -11.12
C ALA A 388 14.46 -7.75 -10.52
N LEU A 389 13.50 -8.58 -10.93
CA LEU A 389 12.12 -8.57 -10.40
C LEU A 389 12.11 -8.84 -8.89
N ASN A 390 12.83 -9.86 -8.43
CA ASN A 390 12.95 -10.16 -7.00
C ASN A 390 13.59 -8.98 -6.24
N ARG A 391 14.70 -8.44 -6.75
CA ARG A 391 15.36 -7.26 -6.15
C ARG A 391 14.44 -6.05 -6.05
N ILE A 392 13.63 -5.78 -7.07
CA ILE A 392 12.67 -4.67 -7.10
C ILE A 392 11.58 -4.86 -6.04
N GLU A 393 10.99 -6.06 -5.93
CA GLU A 393 9.97 -6.32 -4.90
C GLU A 393 10.55 -6.27 -3.48
N ASP A 394 11.75 -6.83 -3.28
CA ASP A 394 12.38 -6.91 -1.97
C ASP A 394 12.83 -5.53 -1.48
N MET A 395 13.52 -4.76 -2.34
CA MET A 395 14.14 -3.50 -1.95
C MET A 395 13.25 -2.27 -2.19
N GLY A 396 12.41 -2.29 -3.22
CA GLY A 396 11.74 -1.09 -3.72
C GLY A 396 12.71 -0.10 -4.40
N ILE A 397 12.16 0.97 -4.98
CA ILE A 397 12.85 1.96 -5.80
C ILE A 397 12.87 3.36 -5.14
N GLY A 398 13.80 4.22 -5.55
CA GLY A 398 13.83 5.61 -5.10
C GLY A 398 14.44 5.87 -3.72
N PHE A 399 14.20 7.08 -3.21
CA PHE A 399 14.77 7.58 -1.96
C PHE A 399 13.93 7.21 -0.73
N ARG A 400 14.58 7.25 0.45
CA ARG A 400 13.96 7.07 1.78
C ARG A 400 13.23 5.73 1.97
N ARG A 401 13.72 4.67 1.33
CA ARG A 401 13.16 3.30 1.41
C ARG A 401 13.09 2.74 2.84
N ALA A 402 14.03 3.13 3.72
CA ALA A 402 14.01 2.76 5.14
C ALA A 402 12.80 3.31 5.92
N GLU A 403 12.14 4.36 5.40
CA GLU A 403 10.92 4.94 5.95
C GLU A 403 9.64 4.37 5.30
N GLY A 404 9.77 3.33 4.47
CA GLY A 404 8.64 2.65 3.83
C GLY A 404 8.28 3.17 2.44
N PHE A 405 8.99 4.18 1.92
CA PHE A 405 8.78 4.69 0.56
C PHE A 405 9.29 3.72 -0.52
N GLY A 406 8.71 3.81 -1.71
CA GLY A 406 9.21 3.16 -2.91
C GLY A 406 8.93 1.67 -3.03
N ARG A 407 7.98 1.11 -2.26
CA ARG A 407 7.63 -0.31 -2.33
C ARG A 407 6.96 -0.62 -3.66
N VAL A 408 7.36 -1.74 -4.28
CA VAL A 408 6.86 -2.16 -5.58
C VAL A 408 6.32 -3.58 -5.50
N ARG A 409 5.24 -3.83 -6.23
CA ARG A 409 4.76 -5.17 -6.57
C ARG A 409 4.83 -5.38 -8.08
N VAL A 410 5.57 -6.39 -8.50
CA VAL A 410 5.72 -6.83 -9.89
C VAL A 410 4.50 -7.66 -10.27
N ALA A 411 3.66 -7.21 -11.19
CA ALA A 411 2.39 -7.86 -11.54
C ALA A 411 1.56 -8.14 -10.27
N SER A 412 0.91 -7.10 -9.73
CA SER A 412 0.03 -7.23 -8.57
C SER A 412 -0.99 -8.37 -8.76
N SER A 413 -1.53 -8.88 -7.67
CA SER A 413 -2.49 -9.99 -7.67
C SER A 413 -3.66 -9.77 -8.66
N LEU A 414 -4.10 -8.52 -8.83
CA LEU A 414 -5.10 -8.11 -9.83
C LEU A 414 -4.59 -8.23 -11.28
N HIS A 415 -3.36 -7.78 -11.54
CA HIS A 415 -2.72 -7.92 -12.86
C HIS A 415 -2.45 -9.39 -13.22
N ALA A 416 -2.17 -10.24 -12.21
CA ALA A 416 -1.99 -11.68 -12.35
C ALA A 416 -3.31 -12.44 -12.61
N GLY A 417 -4.47 -11.78 -12.42
CA GLY A 417 -5.78 -12.35 -12.75
C GLY A 417 -6.46 -13.08 -11.61
N ILE A 418 -6.01 -12.86 -10.37
CA ILE A 418 -6.77 -13.31 -9.20
C ILE A 418 -8.11 -12.58 -9.23
N LEU A 419 -9.18 -13.35 -9.35
CA LEU A 419 -10.52 -12.85 -9.61
C LEU A 419 -11.00 -11.99 -8.45
N THR A 420 -11.53 -10.82 -8.79
CA THR A 420 -12.29 -9.93 -7.91
C THR A 420 -13.79 -10.26 -7.95
N ARG A 421 -14.15 -11.51 -8.24
CA ARG A 421 -15.53 -11.95 -8.49
C ARG A 421 -15.99 -12.92 -7.43
#